data_AF-A0A1Y0G9W4-F1
#
_entry.id   AF-A0A1Y0G9W4-F1
#
_cell.length_a   1.000
_cell.length_b   1.000
_cell.length_c   1.000
_cell.angle_alpha   90.00
_cell.angle_beta   90.00
_cell.angle_gamma   90.00
#
_symmetry.space_group_name_H-M   'P 1'
#
loop_
_entity.id
_entity.type
_entity.pdbx_description
1 polymer ?
#
loop_
_entity_poly.entity_id
_entity_poly.type
_entity_poly.pdbx_seq_one_letter_code
_entity_poly.pdbx_strand_id
1 'polypeptide(L)'
;MTFIELLGYVGAHCKYDIMDGDIATTLTLALDGKHKNPVVGNIIAQMYKNSAISSPDAEIDRAQAINTLGPIRLFYMKDDAPVEGFRLVEDIVHKIDGAFNDEAMRLKD
;
A
#
# COMPACT_ATOMS: atom_id res chain seq x y z
N MET A 1 -4.99 -9.79 -9.33
CA MET A 1 -3.72 -9.02 -9.21
C MET A 1 -2.95 -9.46 -7.98
N THR A 2 -1.64 -9.32 -8.03
CA THR A 2 -0.69 -9.61 -6.95
C THR A 2 -0.43 -8.37 -6.07
N PHE A 3 0.20 -8.56 -4.91
CA PHE A 3 0.57 -7.42 -4.07
C PHE A 3 1.61 -6.50 -4.75
N ILE A 4 2.57 -7.06 -5.48
CA ILE A 4 3.57 -6.26 -6.19
C ILE A 4 2.95 -5.42 -7.31
N GLU A 5 1.95 -5.96 -8.02
CA GLU A 5 1.16 -5.20 -9.00
C GLU A 5 0.35 -4.09 -8.34
N LEU A 6 -0.30 -4.38 -7.21
CA LEU A 6 -1.04 -3.38 -6.44
C LEU A 6 -0.11 -2.27 -5.96
N LEU A 7 1.05 -2.59 -5.39
CA LEU A 7 2.04 -1.61 -4.95
C LEU A 7 2.55 -0.78 -6.12
N GLY A 8 2.81 -1.41 -7.27
CA GLY A 8 3.17 -0.69 -8.50
C GLY A 8 2.10 0.29 -8.96
N TYR A 9 0.83 -0.12 -8.94
CA TYR A 9 -0.30 0.75 -9.26
C TYR A 9 -0.39 1.92 -8.26
N VAL A 10 -0.36 1.64 -6.96
CA VAL A 10 -0.40 2.70 -5.95
C VAL A 10 0.79 3.65 -6.14
N GLY A 11 1.99 3.15 -6.42
CA GLY A 11 3.17 3.95 -6.69
C GLY A 11 3.03 4.89 -7.89
N ALA A 12 2.36 4.43 -8.96
CA ALA A 12 2.13 5.23 -10.16
C ALA A 12 0.98 6.25 -10.02
N HIS A 13 0.03 6.00 -9.12
CA HIS A 13 -1.21 6.79 -9.04
C HIS A 13 -1.38 7.57 -7.73
N CYS A 14 -0.56 7.33 -6.70
CA CYS A 14 -0.59 8.06 -5.44
C CYS A 14 -0.10 9.50 -5.63
N LYS A 15 -0.69 10.44 -4.89
CA LYS A 15 -0.24 11.85 -4.91
C LYS A 15 1.13 12.06 -4.21
N TYR A 16 1.59 11.07 -3.46
CA TYR A 16 2.85 11.10 -2.73
C TYR A 16 3.88 10.22 -3.43
N ASP A 17 5.15 10.63 -3.37
CA ASP A 17 6.26 9.78 -3.79
C ASP A 17 6.45 8.67 -2.74
N ILE A 18 5.95 7.47 -3.07
CA ILE A 18 6.03 6.30 -2.21
C ILE A 18 7.09 5.27 -2.66
N MET A 19 7.83 5.57 -3.73
CA MET A 19 8.78 4.63 -4.33
C MET A 19 10.20 4.92 -3.84
N ASP A 20 10.97 3.87 -3.58
CA ASP A 20 12.40 3.96 -3.26
C ASP A 20 13.18 2.96 -4.12
N GLY A 21 13.54 3.41 -5.32
CA GLY A 21 14.01 2.56 -6.40
C GLY A 21 12.86 1.92 -7.18
N ASP A 22 13.04 0.66 -7.59
CA ASP A 22 11.98 -0.13 -8.21
C ASP A 22 11.01 -0.71 -7.16
N ILE A 23 9.96 -1.39 -7.61
CA ILE A 23 8.88 -1.89 -6.73
C ILE A 23 9.41 -2.92 -5.72
N ALA A 24 10.26 -3.84 -6.16
CA ALA A 24 10.84 -4.87 -5.30
C ALA A 24 11.78 -4.26 -4.24
N THR A 25 12.58 -3.27 -4.64
CA THR A 25 13.46 -2.51 -3.75
C THR A 25 12.65 -1.71 -2.74
N THR A 26 11.59 -1.04 -3.20
CA THR A 26 10.66 -0.28 -2.34
C THR A 26 10.09 -1.16 -1.24
N LEU A 27 9.56 -2.34 -1.59
CA LEU A 27 9.02 -3.28 -0.61
C LEU A 27 10.10 -3.81 0.33
N THR A 28 11.27 -4.15 -0.19
CA THR A 28 12.39 -4.65 0.63
C THR A 28 12.83 -3.61 1.65
N LEU A 29 13.06 -2.36 1.23
CA LEU A 29 13.45 -1.26 2.10
C LEU A 29 12.36 -0.91 3.11
N ALA A 30 11.08 -1.00 2.73
CA ALA A 30 9.97 -0.83 3.65
C ALA A 30 9.99 -1.91 4.75
N LEU A 31 10.12 -3.19 4.39
CA LEU A 31 10.16 -4.30 5.34
C LEU A 31 11.37 -4.24 6.29
N ASP A 32 12.52 -3.77 5.77
CA ASP A 32 13.76 -3.55 6.52
C ASP A 32 13.74 -2.28 7.40
N GLY A 33 12.74 -1.40 7.24
CA GLY A 33 12.68 -0.11 7.93
C GLY A 33 13.73 0.90 7.43
N LYS A 34 14.22 0.75 6.20
CA LYS A 34 15.27 1.57 5.58
C LYS A 34 14.78 2.46 4.43
N HIS A 35 13.47 2.48 4.19
CA HIS A 35 12.86 3.33 3.16
C HIS A 35 13.21 4.81 3.40
N LYS A 36 13.56 5.55 2.33
CA LYS A 36 13.97 6.97 2.36
C LYS A 36 12.99 7.88 3.12
N ASN A 37 11.71 7.51 3.10
CA ASN A 37 10.67 8.09 3.93
C ASN A 37 10.18 7.03 4.95
N PRO A 38 10.47 7.20 6.26
CA PRO A 38 10.09 6.21 7.29
C PRO A 38 8.58 6.01 7.43
N VAL A 39 7.78 7.05 7.23
CA VAL A 39 6.31 6.97 7.33
C VAL A 39 5.76 6.11 6.19
N VAL A 40 6.21 6.37 4.96
CA VAL A 40 5.85 5.57 3.79
C VAL A 40 6.28 4.12 3.97
N GLY A 41 7.55 3.90 4.35
CA GLY A 41 8.09 2.56 4.54
C GLY A 41 7.30 1.76 5.57
N ASN A 42 6.96 2.38 6.71
CA ASN A 42 6.12 1.74 7.71
C ASN A 42 4.73 1.37 7.16
N ILE A 43 4.07 2.25 6.42
CA ILE A 43 2.75 1.97 5.83
C ILE A 43 2.83 0.79 4.85
N ILE A 44 3.78 0.79 3.92
CA ILE A 44 3.95 -0.30 2.94
C ILE A 44 4.24 -1.62 3.64
N ALA A 45 5.13 -1.61 4.63
CA ALA A 45 5.46 -2.81 5.41
C ALA A 45 4.24 -3.36 6.16
N GLN A 46 3.42 -2.48 6.75
CA GLN A 46 2.19 -2.85 7.44
C GLN A 46 1.14 -3.38 6.46
N MET A 47 0.98 -2.77 5.29
CA MET A 47 0.09 -3.29 4.24
C MET A 47 0.47 -4.73 3.87
N TYR A 48 1.75 -4.99 3.61
CA TYR A 48 2.23 -6.33 3.28
C TYR A 48 2.00 -7.32 4.44
N LYS A 49 2.43 -6.96 5.66
CA LYS A 49 2.29 -7.82 6.84
C LYS A 49 0.83 -8.13 7.19
N ASN A 50 -0.06 -7.14 7.08
CA ASN A 50 -1.48 -7.29 7.40
C ASN A 50 -2.26 -8.02 6.30
N SER A 51 -1.71 -8.12 5.08
CA SER A 51 -2.35 -8.87 3.99
C SER A 51 -2.36 -10.38 4.24
N ALA A 52 -1.46 -10.90 5.09
CA ALA A 52 -1.32 -12.34 5.37
C ALA A 52 -1.08 -13.21 4.12
N ILE A 53 -0.55 -12.63 3.04
CA ILE A 53 -0.12 -13.37 1.84
C ILE A 53 1.27 -14.01 2.05
N SER A 54 1.57 -15.06 1.29
CA SER A 54 2.81 -15.85 1.45
C SER A 54 4.03 -15.25 0.75
N SER A 55 3.83 -14.43 -0.28
CA SER A 55 4.89 -13.80 -1.06
C SER A 55 4.37 -12.51 -1.73
N PRO A 56 5.25 -11.59 -2.17
CA PRO A 56 4.85 -10.39 -2.91
C PRO A 56 4.09 -10.67 -4.21
N ASP A 57 4.37 -11.82 -4.83
CA ASP A 57 3.75 -12.28 -6.07
C ASP A 57 2.47 -13.10 -5.83
N ALA A 58 2.06 -13.29 -4.57
CA ALA A 58 0.80 -13.95 -4.26
C ALA A 58 -0.38 -13.02 -4.63
N GLU A 59 -1.47 -13.63 -5.09
CA GLU A 59 -2.71 -12.89 -5.36
C GLU A 59 -3.27 -12.27 -4.09
N ILE A 60 -3.82 -11.07 -4.24
CA ILE A 60 -4.53 -10.35 -3.21
C ILE A 60 -5.88 -9.90 -3.76
N ASP A 61 -6.94 -10.14 -3.01
CA ASP A 61 -8.27 -9.64 -3.37
C ASP A 61 -8.52 -8.23 -2.81
N ARG A 62 -9.57 -7.58 -3.32
CA ARG A 62 -9.92 -6.21 -2.91
C ARG A 62 -10.19 -6.11 -1.41
N ALA A 63 -10.99 -7.02 -0.86
CA ALA A 63 -11.39 -6.96 0.53
C ALA A 63 -10.17 -7.13 1.45
N GLN A 64 -9.29 -8.08 1.12
CA GLN A 64 -8.03 -8.31 1.80
C GLN A 64 -7.13 -7.06 1.77
N ALA A 65 -6.94 -6.46 0.59
CA ALA A 65 -6.13 -5.23 0.43
C ALA A 65 -6.66 -4.06 1.26
N ILE A 66 -7.98 -3.82 1.23
CA ILE A 66 -8.63 -2.76 2.02
C ILE A 66 -8.51 -3.03 3.53
N ASN A 67 -8.70 -4.28 3.95
CA ASN A 67 -8.61 -4.66 5.37
C ASN A 67 -7.22 -4.40 5.96
N THR A 68 -6.16 -4.43 5.15
CA THR A 68 -4.80 -4.12 5.62
C THR A 68 -4.68 -2.71 6.21
N LEU A 69 -5.52 -1.77 5.75
CA LEU A 69 -5.46 -0.35 6.09
C LEU A 69 -6.16 -0.02 7.42
N GLY A 70 -7.07 -0.87 7.90
CA GLY A 70 -7.84 -0.62 9.13
C GLY A 70 -6.93 -0.32 10.34
N PRO A 71 -5.99 -1.21 10.70
CA PRO A 71 -5.06 -0.98 11.80
C PRO A 71 -4.13 0.23 11.56
N ILE A 72 -3.71 0.46 10.31
CA ILE A 72 -2.80 1.56 9.93
C ILE A 72 -3.50 2.90 10.12
N ARG A 73 -4.76 3.01 9.67
CA ARG A 73 -5.59 4.19 9.84
C ARG A 73 -5.80 4.51 11.32
N LEU A 74 -6.16 3.51 12.12
CA LEU A 74 -6.33 3.68 13.57
C LEU A 74 -5.05 4.16 14.27
N PHE A 75 -3.87 3.71 13.82
CA PHE A 75 -2.59 4.19 14.34
C PHE A 75 -2.39 5.68 14.06
N TYR A 76 -2.61 6.12 12.81
CA TYR A 76 -2.41 7.52 12.42
C TYR A 76 -3.53 8.47 12.85
N MET A 77 -4.63 7.96 13.43
CA MET A 77 -5.70 8.76 14.03
C MET A 77 -5.45 9.09 15.51
N LYS A 78 -4.39 8.58 16.13
CA LYS A 78 -4.03 8.93 17.51
C LYS A 78 -3.46 10.34 17.59
N ASP A 79 -3.67 11.02 18.72
CA ASP A 79 -3.32 12.45 18.94
C ASP A 79 -1.82 12.78 18.71
N ASP A 80 -0.94 11.79 18.83
CA ASP A 80 0.52 11.92 18.72
C ASP A 80 1.08 11.46 17.36
N ALA A 81 0.24 10.94 16.46
CA ALA A 81 0.69 10.41 15.18
C ALA A 81 0.88 11.51 14.11
N PRO A 82 1.84 11.37 13.19
CA PRO A 82 2.04 12.34 12.11
C PRO A 82 0.81 12.45 11.19
N VAL A 83 0.26 13.66 11.06
CA VAL A 83 -0.91 13.96 10.19
C VAL A 83 -0.66 13.57 8.73
N GLU A 84 0.58 13.67 8.27
CA GLU A 84 0.99 13.24 6.93
C GLU A 84 0.75 11.75 6.68
N GLY A 85 0.93 10.90 7.69
CA GLY A 85 0.67 9.47 7.61
C GLY A 85 -0.83 9.19 7.40
N PHE A 86 -1.69 9.92 8.12
CA PHE A 86 -3.13 9.82 7.92
C PHE A 86 -3.54 10.20 6.48
N ARG A 87 -3.06 11.33 5.98
CA ARG A 87 -3.37 11.80 4.61
C ARG A 87 -2.85 10.86 3.53
N LEU A 88 -1.70 10.23 3.77
CA LEU A 88 -1.13 9.20 2.91
C LEU A 88 -2.00 7.94 2.88
N VAL A 89 -2.40 7.43 4.05
CA VAL A 89 -3.31 6.27 4.13
C VAL A 89 -4.62 6.54 3.40
N GLU A 90 -5.24 7.70 3.61
CA GLU A 90 -6.48 8.08 2.90
C GLU A 90 -6.30 8.13 1.38
N ASP A 91 -5.14 8.57 0.89
CA ASP A 91 -4.87 8.53 -0.55
C ASP A 91 -4.74 7.10 -1.05
N ILE A 92 -3.97 6.26 -0.35
CA ILE A 92 -3.72 4.87 -0.68
C ILE A 92 -5.04 4.08 -0.78
N VAL A 93 -5.99 4.27 0.15
CA VAL A 93 -7.33 3.63 0.09
C VAL A 93 -7.96 3.83 -1.29
N HIS A 94 -8.02 5.08 -1.75
CA HIS A 94 -8.64 5.41 -3.04
C HIS A 94 -7.88 4.80 -4.22
N LYS A 95 -6.55 4.64 -4.12
CA LYS A 95 -5.75 4.01 -5.17
C LYS A 95 -5.91 2.49 -5.21
N ILE A 96 -6.07 1.84 -4.06
CA ILE A 96 -6.41 0.42 -4.00
C ILE A 96 -7.76 0.20 -4.70
N ASP A 97 -8.79 0.97 -4.37
CA ASP A 97 -10.09 0.84 -5.03
C ASP A 97 -10.02 1.10 -6.54
N GLY A 98 -9.23 2.11 -6.95
CA GLY A 98 -8.95 2.38 -8.37
C GLY A 98 -8.31 1.20 -9.09
N ALA A 99 -7.26 0.60 -8.51
CA ALA A 99 -6.56 -0.54 -9.09
C ALA A 99 -7.53 -1.70 -9.40
N PHE A 100 -8.36 -2.06 -8.43
CA PHE A 100 -9.32 -3.14 -8.61
C PHE A 100 -10.50 -2.77 -9.52
N ASN A 101 -10.84 -1.48 -9.64
CA ASN A 101 -11.85 -1.03 -10.61
C ASN A 101 -11.30 -1.18 -12.04
N ASP A 102 -10.08 -0.72 -12.29
CA ASP A 102 -9.44 -0.79 -13.60
C ASP A 102 -9.24 -2.25 -14.04
N GLU A 103 -8.83 -3.12 -13.11
CA GLU A 103 -8.75 -4.55 -13.35
C GLU A 103 -10.11 -5.16 -13.71
N ALA A 104 -11.16 -4.83 -12.95
CA ALA A 104 -12.51 -5.32 -13.22
C ALA A 104 -13.06 -4.82 -14.57
N MET A 105 -12.68 -3.63 -15.01
CA MET A 105 -13.04 -3.12 -16.33
C MET A 105 -12.28 -3.85 -17.44
N ARG A 106 -10.98 -4.05 -17.28
CA ARG A 106 -10.15 -4.81 -18.24
C ARG A 106 -10.64 -6.24 -18.46
N LEU A 107 -11.19 -6.89 -17.43
CA LEU A 107 -11.74 -8.25 -17.53
C LEU A 107 -13.13 -8.34 -18.17
N LYS A 108 -13.80 -7.20 -18.39
CA LYS A 108 -15.10 -7.14 -19.08
C LYS A 108 -14.97 -6.97 -20.60
N ASP A 109 -13.82 -6.51 -21.06
CA ASP A 109 -13.47 -6.33 -22.47
C ASP A 109 -12.98 -7.63 -23.11
#